data_AF-A0A7X4AR73-F1
#
_entry.id   AF-A0A7X4AR73-F1
#
_cell.length_a   1.000
_cell.length_b   1.000
_cell.length_c   1.000
_cell.angle_alpha   90.00
_cell.angle_beta   90.00
_cell.angle_gamma   90.00
#
_symmetry.space_group_name_H-M   'P 1'
#
loop_
_entity.id
_entity.type
_entity.pdbx_description
1 polymer ?
#
loop_
_entity_poly.entity_id
_entity_poly.type
_entity_poly.pdbx_seq_one_letter_code
_entity_poly.pdbx_strand_id
1 'polypeptide(L)'
;MATDKGVMYSSDGTRWHTAIDAEGAPLVIEKMAVEDTTVYGATAQQIYQLKENSNTWEPVTPEVPSEINSFTVDSRTLYVGTPGHGVLRFTLD
;
A
#
# COMPACT_ATOMS: atom_id res chain seq x y z
N MET A 1 1.09 0.91 11.93
CA MET A 1 -0.06 0.15 12.47
C MET A 1 -1.24 0.37 11.57
N ALA A 2 -1.84 -0.69 11.02
CA ALA A 2 -3.06 -0.61 10.22
C ALA A 2 -4.29 -0.93 11.08
N THR A 3 -5.39 -0.21 10.86
CA THR A 3 -6.68 -0.37 11.55
C THR A 3 -7.83 -0.28 10.54
N ASP A 4 -9.06 -0.51 10.99
CA ASP A 4 -10.29 -0.28 10.23
C ASP A 4 -10.63 1.21 9.99
N LYS A 5 -9.79 2.13 10.51
CA LYS A 5 -9.90 3.58 10.35
C LYS A 5 -8.72 4.21 9.62
N GLY A 6 -7.72 3.41 9.24
CA GLY A 6 -6.58 3.84 8.44
C GLY A 6 -5.25 3.33 8.95
N VAL A 7 -4.17 3.89 8.41
CA VAL A 7 -2.80 3.56 8.84
C VAL A 7 -2.23 4.67 9.70
N MET A 8 -1.65 4.30 10.83
CA MET A 8 -0.92 5.20 11.72
C MET A 8 0.57 4.82 11.75
N TYR A 9 1.44 5.80 11.85
CA TYR A 9 2.89 5.62 11.91
C TYR A 9 3.53 6.44 13.04
N SER A 10 4.71 6.02 13.47
CA SER A 10 5.50 6.70 14.50
C SER A 10 6.99 6.44 14.26
N SER A 11 7.82 7.48 14.40
CA SER A 11 9.28 7.38 14.38
C SER A 11 9.90 7.19 15.76
N ASP A 12 9.17 7.53 16.83
CA ASP A 12 9.64 7.47 18.22
C ASP A 12 8.87 6.45 19.08
N GLY A 13 7.87 5.78 18.51
CA GLY A 13 6.99 4.81 19.19
C GLY A 13 5.96 5.43 20.14
N THR A 14 5.99 6.75 20.35
CA THR A 14 5.18 7.46 21.36
C THR A 14 4.22 8.48 20.74
N ARG A 15 4.62 9.12 19.63
CA ARG A 15 3.81 10.05 18.86
C ARG A 15 3.38 9.39 17.57
N TRP A 16 2.06 9.25 17.42
CA TRP A 16 1.45 8.58 16.28
C TRP A 16 0.75 9.60 15.38
N HIS A 17 0.91 9.40 14.08
CA HIS A 17 0.34 10.26 13.05
C HIS A 17 -0.42 9.39 12.05
N THR A 18 -1.51 9.92 11.50
CA THR A 18 -2.30 9.22 10.48
C THR A 18 -1.66 9.45 9.10
N ALA A 19 -1.45 8.38 8.35
CA ALA A 19 -1.11 8.45 6.93
C ALA A 19 -2.39 8.67 6.11
N ILE A 20 -2.31 9.55 5.12
CA ILE A 20 -3.44 10.06 4.33
C ILE A 20 -3.21 9.88 2.83
N ASP A 21 -4.24 9.96 2.01
CA ASP A 21 -4.13 10.07 0.56
C ASP A 21 -3.85 11.50 0.09
N ALA A 22 -3.81 11.71 -1.23
CA ALA A 22 -3.57 13.02 -1.84
C ALA A 22 -4.67 14.04 -1.52
N GLU A 23 -5.87 13.58 -1.20
CA GLU A 23 -7.04 14.37 -0.82
C GLU A 23 -7.09 14.67 0.69
N GLY A 24 -6.17 14.11 1.48
CA GLY A 24 -6.09 14.30 2.92
C GLY A 24 -7.00 13.38 3.73
N ALA A 25 -7.55 12.33 3.11
CA ALA A 25 -8.38 11.34 3.77
C ALA A 25 -7.56 10.12 4.22
N PRO A 26 -7.90 9.48 5.35
CA PRO A 26 -7.25 8.26 5.77
C PRO A 26 -7.63 7.08 4.86
N LEU A 27 -6.66 6.27 4.48
CA LEU A 27 -6.87 5.04 3.70
C LEU A 27 -6.81 3.81 4.59
N VAL A 28 -7.82 2.94 4.44
CA VAL A 28 -7.82 1.60 5.05
C VAL A 28 -6.99 0.66 4.18
N ILE A 29 -5.81 0.31 4.68
CA ILE A 29 -4.90 -0.63 4.02
C ILE A 29 -5.08 -2.01 4.62
N GLU A 30 -5.44 -2.98 3.78
CA GLU A 30 -5.77 -4.35 4.20
C GLU A 30 -4.56 -5.28 4.18
N LYS A 31 -3.65 -5.05 3.23
CA LYS A 31 -2.45 -5.87 3.00
C LYS A 31 -1.24 -4.95 2.89
N MET A 32 -0.08 -5.38 3.37
CA MET A 32 1.16 -4.60 3.32
C MET A 32 2.33 -5.45 2.84
N ALA A 33 3.26 -4.81 2.13
CA ALA A 33 4.56 -5.36 1.77
C ALA A 33 5.63 -4.27 1.94
N VAL A 34 6.90 -4.68 2.07
CA VAL A 34 8.02 -3.75 2.27
C VAL A 34 9.17 -4.17 1.36
N GLU A 35 9.78 -3.19 0.70
CA GLU A 35 11.07 -3.32 0.00
C GLU A 35 12.02 -2.29 0.60
N ASP A 36 13.13 -2.76 1.19
CA ASP A 36 14.05 -1.93 1.98
C ASP A 36 13.32 -1.11 3.07
N THR A 37 13.21 0.21 2.87
CA THR A 37 12.50 1.15 3.76
C THR A 37 11.15 1.58 3.20
N THR A 38 10.85 1.21 1.95
CA THR A 38 9.62 1.60 1.26
C THR A 38 8.47 0.68 1.65
N VAL A 39 7.38 1.29 2.13
CA VAL A 39 6.16 0.57 2.52
C VAL A 39 5.13 0.65 1.39
N TYR A 40 4.59 -0.49 1.02
CA TYR A 40 3.46 -0.62 0.12
C TYR A 40 2.23 -1.13 0.87
N GLY A 41 1.07 -0.64 0.47
CA GLY A 41 -0.21 -0.99 1.04
C GLY A 41 -1.24 -1.23 -0.05
N ALA A 42 -2.04 -2.28 0.07
CA ALA A 42 -3.17 -2.51 -0.82
C ALA A 42 -4.50 -2.23 -0.12
N THR A 43 -5.39 -1.55 -0.82
CA THR A 43 -6.83 -1.62 -0.59
C THR A 43 -7.39 -2.84 -1.35
N ALA A 44 -8.71 -2.98 -1.43
CA ALA A 44 -9.34 -4.08 -2.16
C ALA A 44 -8.87 -4.22 -3.62
N GLN A 45 -8.57 -3.12 -4.32
CA GLN A 45 -8.32 -3.12 -5.77
C GLN A 45 -7.17 -2.21 -6.20
N GLN A 46 -6.44 -1.59 -5.27
CA GLN A 46 -5.43 -0.60 -5.61
C GLN A 46 -4.21 -0.75 -4.68
N ILE A 47 -3.00 -0.68 -5.23
CA ILE A 47 -1.76 -0.67 -4.44
C ILE A 47 -1.22 0.76 -4.39
N TYR A 48 -0.79 1.15 -3.19
CA TYR A 48 -0.23 2.44 -2.85
C TYR A 48 1.18 2.27 -2.28
N GLN A 49 2.02 3.28 -2.48
CA GLN A 49 3.29 3.46 -1.80
C GLN A 49 3.15 4.58 -0.77
N LEU A 50 3.70 4.37 0.43
CA LEU A 50 3.80 5.43 1.44
C LEU A 50 5.06 6.26 1.16
N LYS A 51 4.90 7.56 0.88
CA LYS A 51 6.05 8.47 0.72
C LYS A 51 6.69 8.80 2.06
N GLU A 52 7.99 8.50 2.18
CA GLU A 52 8.79 8.69 3.41
C GLU A 52 8.79 10.13 3.96
N ASN A 53 8.58 11.13 3.11
CA ASN A 53 8.68 12.55 3.51
C ASN A 53 7.34 13.26 3.75
N SER A 54 6.26 12.83 3.09
CA SER A 54 4.95 13.46 3.21
C SER A 54 3.97 12.61 4.01
N ASN A 55 4.31 11.34 4.27
CA ASN A 55 3.42 10.36 4.89
C ASN A 55 2.07 10.25 4.17
N THR A 56 2.15 10.41 2.84
CA THR A 56 1.03 10.32 1.93
C THR A 56 1.11 9.00 1.17
N TRP A 57 -0.02 8.33 1.02
CA TRP A 57 -0.18 7.20 0.14
C TRP A 57 -0.40 7.67 -1.29
N GLU A 58 0.42 7.17 -2.21
CA GLU A 58 0.27 7.44 -3.64
C GLU A 58 0.03 6.14 -4.39
N PRO A 59 -0.95 6.09 -5.32
CA PRO A 59 -1.21 4.88 -6.10
C PRO A 59 -0.02 4.58 -7.01
N VAL A 60 0.41 3.32 -7.04
CA VAL A 60 1.53 2.84 -7.87
C VAL A 60 1.12 1.78 -8.90
N THR A 61 -0.15 1.39 -8.89
CA THR A 61 -0.75 0.56 -9.93
C THR A 61 -1.93 1.31 -10.57
N PRO A 62 -2.43 0.90 -11.73
CA PRO A 62 -3.84 1.14 -12.06
C PRO A 62 -4.75 0.36 -11.10
N GLU A 63 -6.05 0.63 -11.17
CA GLU A 63 -7.06 -0.20 -10.50
C GLU A 63 -6.96 -1.64 -11.02
N VAL A 64 -6.86 -2.58 -10.10
CA VAL A 64 -6.82 -4.02 -10.38
C VAL A 64 -8.25 -4.49 -10.63
N PRO A 65 -8.54 -5.17 -11.75
CA PRO A 65 -9.92 -5.54 -12.14
C PRO A 65 -10.50 -6.71 -11.32
N SER A 66 -9.99 -6.94 -10.11
CA SER A 66 -10.38 -8.01 -9.19
C SER A 66 -9.86 -7.69 -7.79
N GLU A 67 -10.45 -8.32 -6.77
CA GLU A 67 -9.91 -8.20 -5.40
C GLU A 67 -8.45 -8.65 -5.34
N ILE A 68 -7.60 -7.86 -4.70
CA ILE A 68 -6.22 -8.20 -4.39
C ILE A 68 -6.26 -9.16 -3.21
N ASN A 69 -5.96 -10.44 -3.38
CA ASN A 69 -5.93 -11.39 -2.26
C ASN A 69 -4.61 -11.31 -1.48
N SER A 70 -3.51 -11.14 -2.21
CA SER A 70 -2.16 -11.00 -1.66
C SER A 70 -1.29 -10.21 -2.63
N PHE A 71 -0.20 -9.63 -2.14
CA PHE A 71 0.84 -9.09 -3.01
C PHE A 71 2.21 -9.15 -2.34
N THR A 72 3.26 -9.09 -3.15
CA THR A 72 4.65 -8.92 -2.70
C THR A 72 5.39 -8.01 -3.67
N VAL A 73 6.51 -7.46 -3.23
CA VAL A 73 7.40 -6.59 -4.01
C VAL A 73 8.79 -7.20 -4.02
N ASP A 74 9.42 -7.26 -5.19
CA ASP A 74 10.82 -7.64 -5.34
C ASP A 74 11.43 -6.90 -6.54
N SER A 75 12.55 -6.24 -6.31
CA SER A 75 13.35 -5.53 -7.30
C SER A 75 12.49 -4.62 -8.18
N ARG A 76 11.69 -3.74 -7.55
CA ARG A 76 10.73 -2.83 -8.21
C ARG A 76 9.65 -3.53 -9.03
N THR A 77 9.36 -4.80 -8.75
CA THR A 77 8.26 -5.55 -9.36
C THR A 77 7.23 -5.92 -8.31
N LEU A 78 5.97 -5.52 -8.52
CA LEU A 78 4.84 -5.99 -7.73
C LEU A 78 4.27 -7.26 -8.34
N TYR A 79 4.08 -8.29 -7.52
CA TYR A 79 3.35 -9.51 -7.86
C TYR A 79 2.05 -9.52 -7.06
N VAL A 80 0.91 -9.54 -7.76
CA VAL A 80 -0.42 -9.35 -7.18
C VAL A 80 -1.26 -10.58 -7.43
N GLY A 81 -1.56 -11.32 -6.37
CA GLY A 81 -2.41 -12.51 -6.42
C GLY A 81 -3.89 -12.12 -6.46
N THR A 82 -4.58 -12.58 -7.49
CA THR A 82 -5.99 -12.25 -7.76
C THR A 82 -6.83 -13.52 -7.88
N PRO A 83 -7.96 -13.64 -7.14
CA PRO A 83 -8.86 -14.79 -7.28
C PRO A 83 -9.40 -14.89 -8.71
N GLY A 84 -9.22 -16.03 -9.36
CA GLY A 84 -9.72 -16.29 -10.71
C GLY A 84 -8.92 -15.65 -11.87
N HIS A 85 -7.97 -14.74 -11.58
CA HIS A 85 -7.16 -14.05 -12.58
C HIS A 85 -5.64 -14.35 -12.48
N GLY A 86 -5.22 -15.15 -11.49
CA GLY A 86 -3.86 -15.62 -11.35
C GLY A 86 -2.95 -14.63 -10.63
N VAL A 87 -1.76 -14.38 -11.17
CA VAL A 87 -0.81 -13.39 -10.62
C VAL A 87 -0.58 -12.32 -11.67
N LEU A 88 -0.92 -11.08 -11.33
CA LEU A 88 -0.60 -9.91 -12.13
C LEU A 88 0.78 -9.38 -11.76
N ARG A 89 1.47 -8.78 -12.73
CA ARG A 89 2.80 -8.19 -12.54
C ARG A 89 2.76 -6.72 -12.93
N PHE A 90 3.23 -5.85 -12.04
CA PHE A 90 3.43 -4.43 -12.30
C PHE A 90 4.90 -4.07 -12.09
N THR A 91 5.46 -3.23 -12.96
CA THR A 91 6.79 -2.64 -12.76
C THR A 91 6.60 -1.26 -12.16
N LEU A 92 7.32 -0.97 -11.08
CA LEU A 92 7.33 0.33 -10.42
C LEU A 92 8.32 1.28 -11.13
N ASP A 93 7.98 2.57 -11.16
CA ASP A 93 8.80 3.66 -11.72
C ASP A 93 9.93 4.11 -10.79
#